data_AF-A0A8E2URN3-F1
#
_entry.id   AF-A0A8E2URN3-F1
#
_cell.length_a   1.000
_cell.length_b   1.000
_cell.length_c   1.000
_cell.angle_alpha   90.00
_cell.angle_beta   90.00
_cell.angle_gamma   90.00
#
_symmetry.space_group_name_H-M   'P 1'
#
loop_
_entity.id
_entity.type
_entity.pdbx_description
1 polymer ?
#
loop_
_entity_poly.entity_id
_entity_poly.type
_entity_poly.pdbx_seq_one_letter_code
_entity_poly.pdbx_strand_id
1 'polypeptide(L)'
;MRSDSSGLTPAKAIQKDKSPLARRKSIQTNEALAANRQGSLAQLDALRTHVPDLITEISHAADVELLDQMADDVGSFARHKAAQDARTWAATAGITLETGLMQLARALAPAPETIND
;
A
#
# COMPACT_ATOMS: atom_id res chain seq x y z
N MET A 1 44.81 -32.92 -55.73
CA MET A 1 43.52 -32.53 -55.12
C MET A 1 43.72 -31.20 -54.41
N ARG A 2 42.94 -30.18 -54.78
CA ARG A 2 42.79 -28.95 -54.00
C ARG A 2 41.88 -29.26 -52.80
N SER A 3 42.18 -28.69 -51.64
CA SER A 3 41.23 -28.56 -50.54
C SER A 3 41.35 -27.16 -49.99
N ASP A 4 40.46 -26.32 -50.48
CA ASP A 4 40.18 -25.00 -49.94
C ASP A 4 39.52 -25.18 -48.57
N SER A 5 40.24 -24.81 -47.51
CA SER A 5 39.63 -24.62 -46.20
C SER A 5 39.65 -23.12 -45.89
N SER A 6 38.52 -22.49 -46.14
CA SER A 6 38.24 -21.09 -45.80
C SER A 6 38.23 -20.93 -44.29
N GLY A 7 39.41 -20.69 -43.70
CA GLY A 7 39.54 -20.32 -42.30
C GLY A 7 38.94 -18.94 -42.08
N LEU A 8 37.76 -18.88 -41.45
CA LEU A 8 37.21 -17.63 -40.93
C LEU A 8 38.22 -17.02 -39.97
N THR A 9 38.57 -15.76 -40.20
CA THR A 9 39.39 -14.96 -39.28
C THR A 9 38.72 -14.91 -37.90
N PRO A 10 39.46 -15.11 -36.79
CA PRO A 10 38.88 -15.00 -35.46
C PRO A 10 38.27 -13.62 -35.28
N ALA A 11 37.04 -13.56 -34.77
CA ALA A 11 36.42 -12.30 -34.36
C ALA A 11 37.38 -11.57 -33.39
N LYS A 12 37.62 -10.28 -33.63
CA LYS A 12 38.45 -9.41 -32.79
C LYS A 12 38.17 -9.71 -31.32
N ALA A 13 39.19 -10.16 -30.59
CA ALA A 13 39.11 -10.32 -29.15
C ALA A 13 38.63 -8.99 -28.54
N ILE A 14 37.58 -9.05 -27.72
CA ILE A 14 37.09 -7.91 -26.96
C ILE A 14 38.27 -7.44 -26.11
N GLN A 15 38.85 -6.31 -26.50
CA GLN A 15 39.88 -5.64 -25.72
C GLN A 15 39.18 -5.20 -24.43
N LYS A 16 39.38 -5.97 -23.34
CA LYS A 16 39.05 -5.50 -21.99
C LYS A 16 39.95 -4.31 -21.74
N ASP A 17 39.46 -3.14 -22.11
CA ASP A 17 40.03 -1.88 -21.67
C ASP A 17 40.10 -1.95 -20.14
N LYS A 18 41.32 -1.94 -19.61
CA LYS A 18 41.59 -1.81 -18.18
C LYS A 18 41.33 -0.36 -17.74
N SER A 19 40.27 0.25 -18.25
CA SER A 19 39.69 1.42 -17.64
C SER A 19 39.33 1.01 -16.22
N PRO A 20 39.91 1.66 -15.18
CA PRO A 20 39.46 1.45 -13.82
C PRO A 20 37.96 1.68 -13.85
N LEU A 21 37.16 0.68 -13.44
CA LEU A 21 35.74 0.87 -13.18
C LEU A 21 35.68 2.03 -12.20
N ALA A 22 35.41 3.24 -12.70
CA ALA A 22 35.35 4.43 -11.90
C ALA A 22 34.34 4.13 -10.80
N ARG A 23 34.85 3.96 -9.58
CA ARG A 23 34.08 3.61 -8.39
C ARG A 23 32.86 4.51 -8.39
N ARG A 24 31.66 3.94 -8.62
CA ARG A 24 30.41 4.68 -8.52
C ARG A 24 30.44 5.37 -7.16
N LYS A 25 30.23 6.70 -7.15
CA LYS A 25 30.06 7.45 -5.90
C LYS A 25 29.01 6.71 -5.07
N SER A 26 29.27 6.53 -3.77
CA SER A 26 28.24 6.02 -2.86
C SER A 26 26.99 6.86 -3.07
N ILE A 27 25.88 6.22 -3.39
CA ILE A 27 24.58 6.90 -3.45
C ILE A 27 24.39 7.48 -2.05
N GLN A 28 24.40 8.81 -1.93
CA GLN A 28 24.09 9.44 -0.64
C GLN A 28 22.65 9.07 -0.30
N THR A 29 22.47 8.25 0.72
CA THR A 29 21.18 7.96 1.31
C THR A 29 20.63 9.24 1.92
N ASN A 30 19.53 9.76 1.36
CA ASN A 30 18.85 10.92 1.93
C ASN A 30 18.02 10.45 3.15
N GLU A 31 18.67 10.39 4.31
CA GLU A 31 18.07 9.95 5.58
C GLU A 31 16.87 10.79 5.99
N ALA A 32 16.91 12.11 5.76
CA ALA A 32 15.79 13.01 6.04
C ALA A 32 14.54 12.64 5.21
N LEU A 33 14.74 12.26 3.95
CA LEU A 33 13.66 11.83 3.06
C LEU A 33 13.16 10.43 3.45
N ALA A 34 14.06 9.52 3.85
CA ALA A 34 13.68 8.20 4.37
C ALA A 34 12.87 8.29 5.67
N ALA A 35 13.28 9.15 6.62
CA ALA A 35 12.55 9.42 7.85
C ALA A 35 11.17 10.01 7.60
N ASN A 36 11.04 10.90 6.61
CA ASN A 36 9.74 11.45 6.21
C ASN A 36 8.81 10.36 5.65
N ARG A 37 9.29 9.47 4.78
CA ARG A 37 8.51 8.32 4.29
C ARG A 37 8.05 7.41 5.44
N GLN A 38 8.94 7.13 6.40
CA GLN A 38 8.61 6.33 7.57
C GLN A 38 7.55 7.02 8.46
N GLY A 39 7.64 8.34 8.62
CA GLY A 39 6.62 9.15 9.28
C GLY A 39 5.26 9.08 8.57
N SER A 40 5.24 9.17 7.24
CA SER A 40 4.02 8.97 6.45
C SER A 40 3.42 7.57 6.61
N LEU A 41 4.24 6.52 6.60
CA LEU A 41 3.77 5.15 6.81
C LEU A 41 3.17 4.95 8.20
N ALA A 42 3.81 5.51 9.24
CA ALA A 42 3.29 5.46 10.61
C ALA A 42 1.95 6.19 10.75
N GLN A 43 1.76 7.32 10.05
CA GLN A 43 0.48 8.03 10.03
C GLN A 43 -0.63 7.22 9.34
N LEU A 44 -0.33 6.52 8.24
CA LEU A 44 -1.29 5.65 7.57
C LEU A 44 -1.70 4.47 8.43
N ASP A 45 -0.75 3.87 9.14
CA ASP A 45 -1.03 2.77 10.06
C ASP A 45 -1.86 3.24 11.26
N ALA A 46 -1.54 4.40 11.84
CA ALA A 46 -2.33 5.02 12.89
C ALA A 46 -3.78 5.29 12.44
N LEU A 47 -3.98 5.85 11.24
CA LEU A 47 -5.32 6.04 10.66
C LEU A 47 -6.06 4.70 10.51
N ARG A 48 -5.37 3.68 9.98
CA ARG A 48 -5.93 2.35 9.81
C ARG A 48 -6.39 1.75 11.14
N THR A 49 -5.60 1.92 12.21
CA THR A 49 -5.99 1.40 13.54
C THR A 49 -7.20 2.11 14.13
N HIS A 50 -7.48 3.35 13.71
CA HIS A 50 -8.58 4.15 14.26
C HIS A 50 -9.90 3.98 13.48
N VAL A 51 -9.84 3.58 12.21
CA VAL A 51 -11.04 3.33 11.38
C VAL A 51 -12.01 2.31 12.02
N PRO A 52 -11.57 1.17 12.58
CA PRO A 52 -12.44 0.22 13.28
C PRO A 52 -13.21 0.82 14.46
N ASP A 53 -12.57 1.70 15.23
CA ASP A 53 -13.21 2.37 16.38
C ASP A 53 -14.37 3.24 15.90
N LEU A 54 -14.12 4.07 14.88
CA LEU A 54 -15.15 4.94 14.32
C LEU A 54 -16.32 4.15 13.72
N ILE A 55 -16.06 3.04 13.02
CA ILE A 55 -17.13 2.17 12.49
C ILE A 55 -17.95 1.59 13.63
N THR A 56 -17.29 1.18 14.71
CA THR A 56 -17.94 0.61 15.89
C THR A 56 -18.84 1.63 16.56
N GLU A 57 -18.36 2.87 16.75
CA GLU A 57 -19.17 3.96 17.32
C GLU A 57 -20.40 4.28 16.47
N ILE A 58 -20.24 4.42 15.15
CA ILE A 58 -21.36 4.73 14.24
C ILE A 58 -22.37 3.57 14.22
N SER A 59 -21.88 2.32 14.16
CA SER A 59 -22.74 1.14 14.16
C SER A 59 -23.48 1.00 15.49
N HIS A 60 -22.81 1.26 16.61
CA HIS A 60 -23.42 1.20 17.93
C HIS A 60 -24.51 2.28 18.09
N ALA A 61 -24.25 3.52 17.67
CA ALA A 61 -25.25 4.58 17.69
C ALA A 61 -26.48 4.22 16.83
N ALA A 62 -26.25 3.64 15.65
CA ALA A 62 -27.33 3.15 14.80
C ALA A 62 -28.12 2.00 15.46
N ASP A 63 -27.44 1.09 16.15
CA ASP A 63 -28.08 -0.02 16.87
C ASP A 63 -28.94 0.46 18.05
N VAL A 64 -28.47 1.47 18.79
CA VAL A 64 -29.26 2.09 19.87
C VAL A 64 -30.52 2.74 19.32
N GLU A 65 -30.42 3.53 18.25
CA GLU A 65 -31.59 4.13 17.57
C GLU A 65 -32.59 3.06 17.08
N LEU A 66 -32.11 1.91 16.59
CA LEU A 66 -32.96 0.79 16.20
C LEU A 66 -33.70 0.18 17.40
N LEU A 67 -33.03 0.05 18.55
CA LEU A 67 -33.60 -0.53 19.77
C LEU A 67 -34.58 0.42 20.47
N ASP A 68 -34.24 1.70 20.61
CA ASP A 68 -35.13 2.73 21.18
C ASP A 68 -36.43 2.80 20.39
N GLN A 69 -36.35 2.66 19.06
CA GLN A 69 -37.53 2.69 18.22
C GLN A 69 -38.39 1.42 18.31
N MET A 70 -37.82 0.28 18.68
CA MET A 70 -38.60 -0.94 18.96
C MET A 70 -39.33 -0.85 20.31
N ALA A 71 -38.85 -0.03 21.24
CA ALA A 71 -39.48 0.20 22.53
C ALA A 71 -40.65 1.18 22.45
N ASP A 72 -40.59 2.15 21.53
CA ASP A 72 -41.71 3.04 21.18
C ASP A 72 -42.54 2.42 20.05
N ASP A 73 -43.69 1.82 20.37
CA ASP A 73 -44.66 1.22 19.42
C ASP A 73 -45.18 2.18 18.31
N VAL A 74 -44.77 3.47 18.34
CA VAL A 74 -45.17 4.54 17.42
C VAL A 74 -44.03 4.95 16.47
N GLY A 75 -43.26 3.97 15.99
CA GLY A 75 -42.05 4.26 15.22
C GLY A 75 -42.25 4.80 13.82
N SER A 76 -41.57 5.92 13.53
CA SER A 76 -41.45 6.44 12.17
C SER A 76 -40.49 5.55 11.39
N PHE A 77 -41.03 4.75 10.47
CA PHE A 77 -40.28 3.90 9.53
C PHE A 77 -39.07 4.62 8.88
N ALA A 78 -39.16 5.94 8.69
CA ALA A 78 -38.08 6.76 8.17
C ALA A 78 -36.82 6.77 9.06
N ARG A 79 -36.96 6.80 10.39
CA ARG A 79 -35.82 6.74 11.33
C ARG A 79 -35.15 5.38 11.32
N HIS A 80 -35.95 4.32 11.34
CA HIS A 80 -35.46 2.94 11.22
C HIS A 80 -34.63 2.75 9.94
N LYS A 81 -35.15 3.22 8.80
CA LYS A 81 -34.44 3.16 7.53
C LYS A 81 -33.14 3.95 7.57
N ALA A 82 -33.15 5.17 8.15
CA ALA A 82 -31.94 5.98 8.28
C ALA A 82 -30.87 5.30 9.14
N ALA A 83 -31.25 4.66 10.24
CA ALA A 83 -30.33 3.91 11.11
C ALA A 83 -29.75 2.67 10.39
N GLN A 84 -30.60 1.91 9.66
CA GLN A 84 -30.12 0.80 8.83
C GLN A 84 -29.17 1.24 7.72
N ASP A 85 -29.50 2.34 7.03
CA ASP A 85 -28.66 2.93 5.99
C ASP A 85 -27.31 3.35 6.59
N ALA A 86 -27.31 4.00 7.76
CA ALA A 86 -26.10 4.40 8.47
C ALA A 86 -25.20 3.20 8.84
N ARG A 87 -25.77 2.13 9.40
CA ARG A 87 -25.03 0.89 9.70
C ARG A 87 -24.42 0.28 8.44
N THR A 88 -25.20 0.21 7.36
CA THR A 88 -24.76 -0.35 6.08
C THR A 88 -23.62 0.47 5.46
N TRP A 89 -23.74 1.81 5.50
CA TRP A 89 -22.72 2.71 4.98
C TRP A 89 -21.46 2.71 5.84
N ALA A 90 -21.58 2.61 7.16
CA ALA A 90 -20.42 2.48 8.06
C ALA A 90 -19.63 1.20 7.74
N ALA A 91 -20.30 0.06 7.61
CA ALA A 91 -19.65 -1.20 7.25
C ALA A 91 -18.95 -1.13 5.87
N THR A 92 -19.62 -0.55 4.88
CA THR A 92 -19.08 -0.42 3.52
C THR A 92 -17.90 0.55 3.46
N ALA A 93 -18.00 1.69 4.14
CA ALA A 93 -16.95 2.69 4.21
C ALA A 93 -15.71 2.13 4.92
N GLY A 94 -15.92 1.35 5.98
CA GLY A 94 -14.85 0.70 6.71
C GLY A 94 -13.97 -0.20 5.85
N ILE A 95 -14.60 -1.16 5.15
CA ILE A 95 -13.89 -2.07 4.25
C ILE A 95 -13.11 -1.29 3.18
N THR A 96 -13.73 -0.24 2.62
CA THR A 96 -13.12 0.58 1.57
C THR A 96 -11.91 1.35 2.08
N LEU A 97 -12.02 1.98 3.25
CA LEU A 97 -10.95 2.77 3.86
C LEU A 97 -9.79 1.89 4.31
N GLU A 98 -10.05 0.77 4.99
CA GLU A 98 -9.02 -0.17 5.41
C GLU A 98 -8.22 -0.70 4.21
N THR A 99 -8.93 -1.10 3.15
CA THR A 99 -8.30 -1.59 1.93
C THR A 99 -7.49 -0.49 1.26
N GLY A 100 -8.04 0.72 1.11
CA GLY A 100 -7.37 1.86 0.49
C GLY A 100 -6.09 2.25 1.23
N LEU A 101 -6.15 2.35 2.56
CA LEU A 101 -4.99 2.67 3.40
C LEU A 101 -3.93 1.57 3.33
N MET A 102 -4.33 0.29 3.33
CA MET A 102 -3.40 -0.82 3.15
C MET A 102 -2.67 -0.76 1.80
N GLN A 103 -3.38 -0.49 0.71
CA GLN A 103 -2.76 -0.37 -0.62
C GLN A 103 -1.84 0.86 -0.72
N LEU A 104 -2.23 1.98 -0.11
CA LEU A 104 -1.41 3.18 -0.07
C LEU A 104 -0.11 2.95 0.72
N ALA A 105 -0.20 2.32 1.89
CA ALA A 105 0.98 1.94 2.68
C ALA A 105 1.89 0.99 1.88
N ARG A 106 1.32 0.02 1.15
CA ARG A 106 2.09 -0.88 0.30
C ARG A 106 2.78 -0.17 -0.86
N ALA A 107 2.12 0.81 -1.48
CA ALA A 107 2.70 1.60 -2.57
C ALA A 107 3.84 2.51 -2.12
N LEU A 108 3.82 2.94 -0.84
CA LEU A 108 4.85 3.80 -0.24
C LEU A 108 5.98 3.03 0.45
N ALA A 109 5.83 1.72 0.64
CA ALA A 109 6.85 0.88 1.24
C ALA A 109 8.13 0.86 0.38
N PRO A 110 9.33 0.92 1.00
CA PRO A 110 10.59 0.82 0.26
C PRO A 110 10.67 -0.54 -0.45
N ALA A 111 11.24 -0.55 -1.66
CA ALA A 111 11.47 -1.79 -2.40
C ALA A 111 12.34 -2.74 -1.55
N PRO A 112 12.07 -4.05 -1.54
CA PRO A 112 12.93 -4.99 -0.85
C PRO A 112 14.34 -4.85 -1.40
N GLU A 113 15.32 -4.62 -0.52
CA GLU A 113 16.72 -4.64 -0.89
C GLU A 113 17.01 -6.00 -1.52
N THR A 114 17.30 -6.02 -2.81
CA THR A 114 17.82 -7.23 -3.47
C THR A 114 19.21 -7.46 -2.91
N ILE A 115 19.29 -8.28 -1.87
CA ILE A 115 20.54 -8.86 -1.40
C ILE A 115 21.01 -9.77 -2.53
N ASN A 116 21.98 -9.29 -3.31
CA ASN A 116 22.73 -10.15 -4.23
C ASN A 116 23.86 -10.77 -3.42
N ASP A 117 23.75 -12.08 -3.17
CA ASP A 117 24.82 -12.95 -2.67
C ASP A 117 25.98 -13.08 -3.69
#